data_AF-D8UE49-F1
#
_entry.id   AF-D8UE49-F1
#
_cell.length_a   1.000
_cell.length_b   1.000
_cell.length_c   1.000
_cell.angle_alpha   90.00
_cell.angle_beta   90.00
_cell.angle_gamma   90.00
#
_symmetry.space_group_name_H-M   'P 1'
#
loop_
_entity.id
_entity.type
_entity.pdbx_description
1 polymer ?
#
loop_
_entity_poly.entity_id
_entity_poly.type
_entity_poly.pdbx_seq_one_letter_code
_entity_poly.pdbx_strand_id
1 'polypeptide(L)'
;LLRLLGQHDVVVVSGATGCGKSTQVPQYILEDAIAAGEGAKCNIVVTQPRRISALGLASRVASERGEAVGGVVGYSVRLEHRTSAATRLTFVTTGILLRRLLSDPDLQDATHIVLDEVHERSIEIDLLLLLLRDVL
;
A
#
# COMPACT_ATOMS: atom_id res chain seq x y z
N LEU A 1 -5.19 -16.05 -0.96
CA LEU A 1 -4.50 -14.78 -1.30
C LEU A 1 -2.99 -14.91 -1.13
N LEU A 2 -2.47 -15.09 0.09
CA LEU A 2 -1.02 -15.17 0.36
C LEU A 2 -0.28 -16.19 -0.51
N ARG A 3 -0.85 -17.39 -0.68
CA ARG A 3 -0.32 -18.39 -1.63
C ARG A 3 -0.18 -17.85 -3.07
N LEU A 4 -1.15 -17.07 -3.56
CA LEU A 4 -1.08 -16.51 -4.92
C LEU A 4 0.01 -15.44 -5.01
N LEU A 5 0.12 -14.58 -3.99
CA LEU A 5 1.17 -13.55 -3.90
C LEU A 5 2.58 -14.16 -3.83
N GLY A 6 2.75 -15.31 -3.18
CA GLY A 6 4.05 -16.03 -3.17
C GLY A 6 4.38 -16.78 -4.46
N GLN A 7 3.47 -16.82 -5.44
CA GLN A 7 3.64 -17.57 -6.69
C GLN A 7 3.59 -16.68 -7.95
N HIS A 8 3.20 -15.42 -7.81
CA HIS A 8 2.99 -14.51 -8.93
C HIS A 8 3.40 -13.10 -8.54
N ASP A 9 4.10 -12.40 -9.43
CA ASP A 9 4.51 -11.01 -9.21
C ASP A 9 3.31 -10.04 -9.22
N VAL A 10 2.24 -10.42 -9.93
CA VAL A 10 1.01 -9.62 -10.05
C VAL A 10 -0.22 -10.47 -9.75
N VAL A 11 -1.07 -9.98 -8.84
CA VAL A 11 -2.35 -10.61 -8.48
C VAL A 11 -3.46 -9.56 -8.50
N VAL A 12 -4.55 -9.85 -9.22
CA VAL A 12 -5.76 -9.03 -9.22
C VAL A 12 -6.73 -9.52 -8.16
N VAL A 13 -7.09 -8.66 -7.22
CA VAL A 13 -8.07 -8.96 -6.16
C VAL A 13 -9.36 -8.21 -6.44
N SER A 14 -10.44 -8.95 -6.72
CA SER A 14 -11.77 -8.38 -6.94
C SER A 14 -12.72 -8.72 -5.78
N GLY A 15 -13.61 -7.79 -5.47
CA GLY A 15 -14.64 -7.96 -4.45
C GLY A 15 -15.52 -6.72 -4.35
N ALA A 16 -16.74 -6.86 -3.85
CA ALA A 16 -17.67 -5.74 -3.71
C ALA A 16 -17.16 -4.68 -2.71
N THR A 17 -17.69 -3.46 -2.78
CA THR A 17 -17.47 -2.43 -1.75
C THR A 17 -17.88 -2.97 -0.39
N GLY A 18 -17.09 -2.68 0.64
CA GLY A 18 -17.36 -3.15 2.00
C GLY A 18 -16.87 -4.57 2.32
N CYS A 19 -16.33 -5.34 1.35
CA CYS A 19 -15.78 -6.66 1.63
C CYS A 19 -14.38 -6.65 2.31
N GLY A 20 -13.86 -5.46 2.64
CA GLY A 20 -12.64 -5.29 3.44
C GLY A 20 -11.31 -5.34 2.70
N LYS A 21 -11.27 -5.26 1.35
CA LYS A 21 -10.01 -5.35 0.59
C LYS A 21 -8.96 -4.35 1.06
N SER A 22 -9.33 -3.06 1.09
CA SER A 22 -8.44 -1.93 1.39
C SER A 22 -7.89 -1.94 2.81
N THR A 23 -8.59 -2.60 3.75
CA THR A 23 -8.14 -2.70 5.15
C THR A 23 -7.43 -4.02 5.41
N GLN A 24 -7.92 -5.14 4.89
CA GLN A 24 -7.46 -6.47 5.29
C GLN A 24 -6.33 -7.02 4.41
N VAL A 25 -6.34 -6.78 3.10
CA VAL A 25 -5.32 -7.35 2.21
C VAL A 25 -3.89 -6.92 2.60
N PRO A 26 -3.61 -5.62 2.82
CA PRO A 26 -2.29 -5.19 3.28
C PRO A 26 -1.91 -5.77 4.65
N GLN A 27 -2.88 -5.94 5.55
CA GLN A 27 -2.64 -6.53 6.88
C GLN A 27 -2.27 -8.00 6.79
N TYR A 28 -2.95 -8.79 5.96
CA TYR A 28 -2.61 -10.20 5.76
C TYR A 28 -1.18 -10.38 5.24
N ILE A 29 -0.73 -9.52 4.32
CA ILE A 29 0.65 -9.56 3.80
C ILE A 29 1.64 -9.25 4.93
N LEU A 30 1.38 -8.20 5.70
CA LEU A 30 2.25 -7.80 6.81
C LEU A 30 2.32 -8.88 7.89
N GLU A 31 1.18 -9.48 8.25
CA GLU A 31 1.08 -10.52 9.27
C GLU A 31 1.79 -11.81 8.86
N ASP A 32 1.68 -12.20 7.59
CA ASP A 32 2.41 -13.34 7.03
C ASP A 32 3.93 -13.11 7.12
N ALA A 33 4.39 -11.92 6.73
CA ALA A 33 5.81 -11.55 6.85
C ALA A 33 6.28 -11.53 8.31
N ILE A 34 5.47 -11.01 9.25
CA ILE A 34 5.77 -11.03 10.69
C ILE A 34 5.87 -12.48 11.18
N ALA A 35 4.92 -13.35 10.82
CA ALA A 35 4.90 -14.76 11.21
C ALA A 35 6.11 -15.53 10.65
N ALA A 36 6.61 -15.14 9.48
CA ALA A 36 7.83 -15.68 8.87
C ALA A 36 9.14 -15.10 9.48
N GLY A 37 9.06 -14.15 10.42
CA GLY A 37 10.24 -13.47 10.98
C GLY A 37 10.85 -12.41 10.05
N GLU A 38 10.13 -12.04 8.98
CA GLU A 38 10.57 -11.09 7.95
C GLU A 38 9.86 -9.73 8.04
N GLY A 39 9.04 -9.49 9.07
CA GLY A 39 8.28 -8.25 9.24
C GLY A 39 9.13 -6.97 9.19
N ALA A 40 10.40 -7.04 9.58
CA ALA A 40 11.33 -5.91 9.49
C ALA A 40 11.70 -5.55 8.04
N LYS A 41 11.70 -6.51 7.12
CA LYS A 41 12.00 -6.33 5.68
C LYS A 41 10.76 -5.98 4.86
N CYS A 42 9.56 -6.33 5.34
CA CYS A 42 8.31 -6.09 4.64
C CYS A 42 7.95 -4.61 4.60
N ASN A 43 7.86 -4.00 3.42
CA ASN A 43 7.35 -2.64 3.26
C ASN A 43 6.26 -2.60 2.19
N ILE A 44 5.06 -2.22 2.59
CA ILE A 44 3.85 -2.24 1.78
C ILE A 44 3.40 -0.80 1.53
N VAL A 45 3.22 -0.44 0.27
CA VAL A 45 2.66 0.86 -0.13
C VAL A 45 1.29 0.64 -0.76
N VAL A 46 0.27 1.26 -0.19
CA VAL A 46 -1.11 1.16 -0.68
C VAL A 46 -1.53 2.50 -1.26
N THR A 47 -1.88 2.55 -2.54
CA THR A 47 -2.38 3.79 -3.15
C THR A 47 -3.86 4.00 -2.86
N GLN A 48 -4.26 5.26 -2.83
CA GLN A 48 -5.64 5.71 -2.71
C GLN A 48 -5.86 6.91 -3.64
N PRO A 49 -7.02 7.01 -4.31
CA PRO A 49 -7.30 8.13 -5.21
C PRO A 49 -7.46 9.46 -4.46
N ARG A 50 -7.84 9.42 -3.18
CA ARG A 50 -8.20 10.61 -2.38
C ARG A 50 -7.43 10.67 -1.08
N ARG A 51 -7.02 11.89 -0.70
CA ARG A 51 -6.33 12.16 0.58
C ARG A 51 -7.13 11.66 1.78
N ILE A 52 -8.44 11.93 1.81
CA ILE A 52 -9.29 11.52 2.93
C ILE A 52 -9.35 9.99 3.08
N SER A 53 -9.29 9.24 1.97
CA SER A 53 -9.25 7.79 1.98
C SER A 53 -7.92 7.28 2.52
N ALA A 54 -6.79 7.85 2.10
CA ALA A 54 -5.47 7.48 2.62
C ALA A 54 -5.36 7.69 4.14
N LEU A 55 -5.79 8.86 4.63
CA LEU A 55 -5.80 9.18 6.06
C LEU A 55 -6.77 8.29 6.84
N GLY A 56 -7.98 8.10 6.31
CA GLY A 56 -9.02 7.29 6.94
C GLY A 56 -8.63 5.83 7.06
N LEU A 57 -8.06 5.24 6.01
CA LEU A 57 -7.59 3.85 6.02
C LEU A 57 -6.38 3.65 6.93
N ALA A 58 -5.41 4.57 6.91
CA ALA A 58 -4.29 4.51 7.85
C ALA A 58 -4.77 4.54 9.31
N SER A 59 -5.70 5.44 9.64
CA SER A 59 -6.30 5.53 10.97
C SER A 59 -7.08 4.25 11.34
N ARG A 60 -7.91 3.77 10.42
CA ARG A 60 -8.71 2.56 10.61
C ARG A 60 -7.84 1.33 10.85
N VAL A 61 -6.84 1.11 10.00
CA VAL A 61 -5.95 -0.05 10.08
C VAL A 61 -5.04 0.04 11.31
N ALA A 62 -4.50 1.22 11.63
CA ALA A 62 -3.75 1.38 12.89
C ALA A 62 -4.62 1.03 14.12
N SER A 63 -5.87 1.50 14.14
CA SER A 63 -6.81 1.19 15.22
C SER A 63 -7.16 -0.30 15.30
N GLU A 64 -7.33 -1.00 14.17
CA GLU A 64 -7.58 -2.45 14.15
C GLU A 64 -6.40 -3.24 14.75
N ARG A 65 -5.18 -2.70 14.64
CA ARG A 65 -3.95 -3.27 15.22
C ARG A 65 -3.68 -2.83 16.66
N GLY A 66 -4.51 -1.96 17.24
CA GLY A 66 -4.26 -1.40 18.57
C GLY A 66 -3.06 -0.46 18.64
N GLU A 67 -2.70 0.17 17.51
CA GLU A 67 -1.54 1.05 17.39
C GLU A 67 -1.96 2.49 17.02
N ALA A 68 -1.04 3.44 17.21
CA ALA A 68 -1.20 4.80 16.74
C ALA A 68 -0.66 4.96 15.31
N VAL A 69 -1.30 5.83 14.52
CA VAL A 69 -0.80 6.19 13.18
C VAL A 69 0.57 6.86 13.28
N GLY A 70 1.51 6.39 12.47
CA GLY A 70 2.92 6.75 12.50
C GLY A 70 3.81 5.68 13.15
N GLY A 71 3.22 4.65 13.76
CA GLY A 71 3.89 3.41 14.16
C GLY A 71 4.14 2.48 12.97
N VAL A 72 3.65 1.23 13.05
CA VAL A 72 3.76 0.26 11.95
C VAL A 72 2.93 0.69 10.74
N VAL A 73 1.80 1.36 10.99
CA VAL A 73 0.89 1.88 9.97
C VAL A 73 1.02 3.40 9.87
N GLY A 74 1.16 3.90 8.65
CA GLY A 74 1.33 5.34 8.39
C GLY A 74 0.64 5.80 7.11
N TYR A 75 0.78 7.09 6.82
CA TYR A 75 0.36 7.66 5.54
C TYR A 75 1.32 8.72 5.02
N SER A 76 1.29 8.95 3.70
CA SER A 76 1.96 10.07 3.06
C SER A 76 1.10 10.64 1.94
N VAL A 77 0.69 11.90 2.10
CA VAL A 77 -0.11 12.67 1.16
C VAL A 77 0.57 14.00 0.89
N ARG A 78 0.09 14.76 -0.11
CA ARG A 78 0.68 16.07 -0.41
C ARG A 78 0.66 16.98 0.83
N LEU A 79 1.85 17.48 1.20
CA LEU A 79 2.12 18.37 2.34
C LEU A 79 1.96 17.75 3.74
N GLU A 80 1.64 16.47 3.86
CA GLU A 80 1.42 15.83 5.16
C GLU A 80 1.83 14.36 5.15
N HIS A 81 2.63 13.96 6.12
CA HIS A 81 3.04 12.58 6.30
C HIS A 81 3.08 12.23 7.79
N ARG A 82 2.69 11.00 8.11
CA ARG A 82 2.87 10.38 9.43
C ARG A 82 3.43 8.98 9.23
N THR A 83 4.75 8.91 9.22
CA THR A 83 5.53 7.68 9.13
C THR A 83 6.71 7.76 10.10
N SER A 84 7.30 6.62 10.42
CA SER A 84 8.51 6.49 11.22
C SER A 84 9.40 5.39 10.65
N ALA A 85 10.59 5.19 11.23
CA ALA A 85 11.47 4.07 10.88
C ALA A 85 10.81 2.69 11.12
N ALA A 86 9.77 2.63 11.96
CA ALA A 86 9.01 1.42 12.23
C ALA A 86 7.85 1.20 11.23
N THR A 87 7.51 2.17 10.39
CA THR A 87 6.40 2.03 9.44
C THR A 87 6.72 0.97 8.39
N ARG A 88 5.80 0.03 8.21
CA ARG A 88 5.87 -1.10 7.27
C ARG A 88 4.67 -1.17 6.34
N LEU A 89 3.61 -0.41 6.65
CA LEU A 89 2.40 -0.30 5.84
C LEU A 89 2.04 1.18 5.70
N THR A 90 2.18 1.72 4.49
CA THR A 90 1.97 3.14 4.21
C THR A 90 0.85 3.35 3.20
N PHE A 91 -0.18 4.10 3.60
CA PHE A 91 -1.21 4.56 2.67
C PHE A 91 -0.79 5.87 2.01
N VAL A 92 -0.83 5.95 0.68
CA VAL A 92 -0.41 7.13 -0.07
C VAL A 92 -1.46 7.54 -1.08
N THR A 93 -1.51 8.81 -1.45
CA THR A 93 -2.25 9.19 -2.66
C THR A 93 -1.52 8.71 -3.92
N THR A 94 -2.24 8.36 -4.99
CA THR A 94 -1.63 7.92 -6.27
C THR A 94 -0.53 8.87 -6.76
N GLY A 95 -0.78 10.19 -6.74
CA GLY A 95 0.22 11.20 -7.10
C GLY A 95 1.49 11.22 -6.25
N ILE A 96 1.46 10.75 -4.99
CA ILE A 96 2.68 10.62 -4.16
C ILE A 96 3.54 9.46 -4.64
N LEU A 97 2.93 8.31 -4.99
CA LEU A 97 3.68 7.18 -5.53
C LEU A 97 4.22 7.48 -6.94
N LEU A 98 3.43 8.12 -7.81
CA LEU A 98 3.90 8.59 -9.10
C LEU A 98 5.12 9.51 -8.98
N ARG A 99 5.09 10.46 -8.04
CA ARG A 99 6.23 11.34 -7.81
C ARG A 99 7.45 10.57 -7.29
N ARG A 100 7.24 9.56 -6.45
CA ARG A 100 8.32 8.71 -5.92
C ARG A 100 9.01 7.93 -7.04
N LEU A 101 8.25 7.36 -7.98
CA LEU A 101 8.79 6.67 -9.16
C LEU A 101 9.70 7.56 -10.02
N LEU A 102 9.51 8.89 -10.02
CA LEU A 102 10.41 9.80 -10.73
C LEU A 102 11.78 9.93 -10.07
N SER A 103 11.87 9.75 -8.75
CA SER A 103 13.12 9.84 -7.98
C SER A 103 13.74 8.49 -7.67
N ASP A 104 12.92 7.45 -7.58
CA ASP A 104 13.27 6.08 -7.24
C ASP A 104 12.47 5.15 -8.17
N PRO A 105 12.94 4.96 -9.42
CA PRO A 105 12.22 4.18 -10.43
C PRO A 105 12.06 2.71 -10.04
N ASP A 106 13.01 2.15 -9.30
CA ASP A 106 13.01 0.75 -8.90
C ASP A 106 12.19 0.49 -7.63
N LEU A 107 11.71 1.54 -6.95
CA LEU A 107 11.00 1.47 -5.67
C LEU A 107 11.74 0.60 -4.64
N GLN A 108 13.06 0.78 -4.49
CA GLN A 108 13.94 -0.19 -3.83
C GLN A 108 13.57 -0.54 -2.39
N ASP A 109 12.93 0.37 -1.66
CA ASP A 109 12.49 0.14 -0.29
C ASP A 109 11.10 -0.49 -0.19
N ALA A 110 10.33 -0.63 -1.29
CA ALA A 110 9.02 -1.26 -1.29
C ALA A 110 9.12 -2.75 -1.66
N THR A 111 8.51 -3.61 -0.84
CA THR A 111 8.37 -5.05 -1.14
C THR A 111 7.06 -5.38 -1.84
N HIS A 112 6.02 -4.58 -1.61
CA HIS A 112 4.69 -4.80 -2.16
C HIS A 112 4.03 -3.46 -2.49
N ILE A 113 3.47 -3.36 -3.68
CA ILE A 113 2.63 -2.24 -4.11
C ILE A 113 1.20 -2.72 -4.26
N VAL A 114 0.27 -2.08 -3.55
CA VAL A 114 -1.16 -2.35 -3.64
C VAL A 114 -1.83 -1.17 -4.33
N LEU A 115 -2.33 -1.40 -5.54
CA LEU A 115 -3.13 -0.43 -6.27
C LEU A 115 -4.60 -0.61 -5.92
N ASP A 116 -5.16 0.30 -5.12
CA ASP A 116 -6.57 0.25 -4.74
C ASP A 116 -7.44 1.11 -5.67
N GLU A 117 -8.74 0.83 -5.68
CA GLU A 117 -9.75 1.57 -6.47
C GLU A 117 -9.42 1.65 -7.97
N VAL A 118 -8.71 0.66 -8.52
CA VAL A 118 -8.33 0.60 -9.95
C VAL A 118 -9.52 0.61 -10.91
N HIS A 119 -10.71 0.27 -10.40
CA HIS A 119 -11.94 0.32 -11.16
C HIS A 119 -12.43 1.75 -11.45
N GLU A 120 -11.94 2.76 -10.73
CA GLU A 120 -12.24 4.17 -11.02
C GLU A 120 -11.57 4.67 -12.31
N ARG A 121 -10.58 3.93 -12.86
CA ARG A 121 -9.90 4.23 -14.13
C ARG A 121 -9.42 5.68 -14.27
N SER A 122 -8.80 6.20 -13.21
CA SER A 122 -8.21 7.53 -13.26
C SER A 122 -6.93 7.52 -14.11
N ILE A 123 -6.64 8.64 -14.77
CA ILE A 123 -5.41 8.81 -15.57
C ILE A 123 -4.16 8.51 -14.73
N GLU A 124 -4.17 8.92 -13.46
CA GLU A 124 -3.04 8.68 -12.55
C GLU A 124 -2.82 7.18 -12.29
N ILE A 125 -3.89 6.39 -12.10
CA ILE A 125 -3.77 4.94 -11.89
C ILE A 125 -3.33 4.25 -13.18
N ASP A 126 -3.89 4.64 -14.33
CA ASP A 126 -3.51 4.05 -15.63
C ASP A 126 -2.03 4.33 -15.94
N LEU A 127 -1.54 5.55 -15.68
CA LEU A 127 -0.13 5.89 -15.80
C LEU A 127 0.74 5.10 -14.82
N LEU A 128 0.29 4.96 -13.57
CA LEU A 128 1.02 4.21 -12.55
C LEU A 128 1.14 2.72 -12.93
N LEU A 129 0.08 2.12 -13.47
CA LEU A 129 0.10 0.75 -14.00
C LEU A 129 1.11 0.59 -15.15
N LEU A 130 1.17 1.58 -16.06
CA LEU A 130 2.14 1.56 -17.15
C LEU A 130 3.58 1.62 -16.62
N LEU A 131 3.87 2.52 -15.67
CA LEU A 131 5.20 2.66 -15.11
C LEU A 131 5.62 1.45 -14.29
N LEU A 132 4.73 0.88 -13.48
CA LEU A 132 5.03 -0.31 -12.67
C LEU A 132 5.31 -1.54 -13.53
N ARG A 133 4.74 -1.62 -14.75
CA ARG A 133 5.05 -2.71 -15.68
C ARG A 133 6.52 -2.70 -16.11
N ASP A 134 7.16 -1.54 -16.18
CA ASP A 134 8.57 -1.43 -16.57
C ASP A 134 9.53 -1.71 -15.41
N VAL A 135 9.02 -1.76 -14.17
CA VAL A 135 9.77 -2.03 -12.93
C VAL A 135 9.80 -3.53 -12.60
N LEU A 136 8.78 -4.29 -13.03
CA LEU A 136 8.63 -5.73 -12.84
C LEU A 136 9.44 -6.54 -13.87
#